data_AF-A0A143DE52-F1
#
_entry.id   AF-A0A143DE52-F1
#
_cell.length_a   1.000
_cell.length_b   1.000
_cell.length_c   1.000
_cell.angle_alpha   90.00
_cell.angle_beta   90.00
_cell.angle_gamma   90.00
#
_symmetry.space_group_name_H-M   'P 1'
#
loop_
_entity.id
_entity.type
_entity.pdbx_description
1 polymer ?
#
loop_
_entity_poly.entity_id
_entity_poly.type
_entity_poly.pdbx_seq_one_letter_code
_entity_poly.pdbx_strand_id
1 'polypeptide(L)'
;MLPDKVETMQEITFILSLILFVAMACAAMRSCVRFAPTVRRRVVRTALFACLIILCALFLPRYLDHDRSAGRTGPPVSPIEADHVAVLRGLHNELQTFRHDPEFHRVGFDACCRFSDWKQRLDRLGDGNGSRAYQSLGFVPRDLLTLANHYRAGDGDEAAPVRALATLIDAGLSSSPVLESGQGMVRQQGYACVNPELLRRYHAALGMHQHAEAGRIITGPGCRILHPRTVVSGPLDSRHVLVSDPGMRKAGALYHQVRTDSGAILWLSHDRVVFR
;
A
#
# COMPACT_ATOMS: atom_id res chain seq x y z
N MET A 1 27.46 -6.71 -9.55
CA MET A 1 27.82 -6.65 -8.12
C MET A 1 26.73 -7.41 -7.36
N LEU A 2 27.07 -8.52 -6.70
CA LEU A 2 26.15 -9.57 -6.26
C LEU A 2 25.19 -9.14 -5.12
N PRO A 3 23.85 -9.25 -5.29
CA PRO A 3 22.90 -9.26 -4.17
C PRO A 3 22.32 -10.67 -3.87
N ASP A 4 22.47 -11.67 -4.75
CA ASP A 4 21.81 -12.99 -4.61
C ASP A 4 22.35 -13.90 -3.50
N LYS A 5 23.46 -13.54 -2.85
CA LYS A 5 24.09 -14.39 -1.83
C LYS A 5 23.52 -14.25 -0.43
N VAL A 6 22.76 -13.19 -0.12
CA VAL A 6 22.32 -12.92 1.26
C VAL A 6 20.99 -13.60 1.59
N GLU A 7 20.02 -13.60 0.66
CA GLU A 7 18.74 -14.31 0.84
C GLU A 7 18.94 -15.83 0.87
N THR A 8 19.81 -16.36 0.00
CA THR A 8 20.16 -17.79 0.00
C THR A 8 20.86 -18.21 1.29
N MET A 9 21.71 -17.37 1.90
CA MET A 9 22.34 -17.68 3.19
C MET A 9 21.32 -17.72 4.34
N GLN A 10 20.29 -16.88 4.30
CA GLN A 10 19.24 -16.84 5.33
C GLN A 10 18.33 -18.07 5.28
N GLU A 11 17.91 -18.50 4.09
CA GLU A 11 17.12 -19.72 3.92
C GLU A 11 17.92 -20.97 4.34
N ILE A 12 19.21 -21.04 3.99
CA ILE A 12 20.09 -22.13 4.41
C ILE A 12 20.24 -22.16 5.94
N THR A 13 20.38 -21.00 6.59
CA THR A 13 20.49 -20.92 8.06
C THR A 13 19.19 -21.35 8.74
N PHE A 14 18.04 -21.02 8.15
CA PHE A 14 16.73 -21.45 8.62
C PHE A 14 16.57 -22.97 8.52
N ILE A 15 16.88 -23.55 7.36
CA ILE A 15 16.79 -24.99 7.11
C ILE A 15 17.74 -25.77 8.04
N LEU A 16 18.99 -25.30 8.19
CA LEU A 16 19.96 -25.94 9.09
C LEU A 16 19.53 -25.88 10.56
N SER A 17 18.95 -24.76 11.00
CA SER A 17 18.44 -24.61 12.37
C SER A 17 17.24 -25.53 12.63
N LEU A 18 16.37 -25.69 11.64
CA LEU A 18 15.23 -26.61 11.70
C LEU A 18 15.69 -28.08 11.73
N ILE A 19 16.68 -28.45 10.92
CA ILE A 19 17.26 -29.80 10.91
C ILE A 19 17.92 -30.12 12.26
N LEU A 20 18.71 -29.19 12.81
CA LEU A 20 19.31 -29.33 14.15
C LEU A 20 18.25 -29.48 15.25
N PHE A 21 17.15 -28.72 15.16
CA PHE A 21 16.03 -28.84 16.07
C PHE A 21 15.36 -30.22 16.01
N VAL A 22 15.07 -30.72 14.82
CA VAL A 22 14.48 -32.06 14.64
C VAL A 22 15.45 -33.15 15.13
N ALA A 23 16.75 -33.01 14.87
CA ALA A 23 17.76 -33.96 15.35
C ALA A 23 17.85 -33.99 16.88
N MET A 24 17.85 -32.83 17.55
CA MET A 24 17.86 -32.75 19.01
C MET A 24 16.58 -33.29 19.64
N ALA A 25 15.41 -33.01 19.04
CA ALA A 25 14.13 -33.56 19.49
C ALA A 25 14.10 -35.09 19.37
N CYS A 26 14.60 -35.64 18.26
CA CYS A 26 14.74 -37.08 18.05
C CYS A 26 15.71 -37.72 19.05
N ALA A 27 16.83 -37.08 19.35
CA ALA A 27 17.81 -37.56 20.34
C ALA A 27 17.22 -37.56 21.76
N ALA A 28 16.50 -36.49 22.15
CA ALA A 28 15.80 -36.42 23.43
C ALA A 28 14.73 -37.51 23.57
N MET A 29 13.98 -37.80 22.50
CA MET A 29 12.97 -38.86 22.49
C MET A 29 13.57 -40.27 22.60
N ARG A 30 14.79 -40.49 22.06
CA ARG A 30 15.55 -41.75 22.20
C ARG A 30 16.11 -41.94 23.61
N SER A 31 16.64 -40.89 24.25
CA SER A 31 17.09 -40.95 25.65
C SER A 31 15.95 -41.18 26.65
N CYS A 32 14.72 -40.83 26.30
CA CYS A 32 13.56 -40.97 27.18
C CYS A 32 12.89 -42.36 27.15
N VAL A 33 13.45 -43.35 26.45
CA VAL A 33 12.87 -44.70 26.30
C VAL A 33 12.84 -45.50 27.61
N ARG A 34 13.64 -45.13 28.61
CA ARG A 34 13.71 -45.81 29.93
C ARG A 34 12.78 -45.26 31.01
N PHE A 35 11.97 -44.23 30.72
CA PHE A 35 11.08 -43.62 31.71
C PHE A 35 9.64 -44.11 31.57
N ALA A 36 8.96 -44.23 32.72
CA ALA A 36 7.52 -44.53 32.78
C ALA A 36 6.71 -43.53 31.92
N PRO A 37 5.61 -43.97 31.26
CA PRO A 37 4.92 -43.22 30.21
C PRO A 37 4.38 -41.84 30.63
N THR A 38 4.06 -41.67 31.91
CA THR A 38 3.60 -40.41 32.51
C THR A 38 4.73 -39.39 32.66
N VAL A 39 5.93 -39.82 33.02
CA VAL A 39 7.13 -38.97 33.13
C VAL A 39 7.60 -38.53 31.75
N ARG A 40 7.57 -39.46 30.78
CA ARG A 40 7.93 -39.18 29.38
C ARG A 40 7.07 -38.09 28.75
N ARG A 41 5.74 -38.09 28.99
CA ARG A 41 4.84 -37.04 28.48
C ARG A 41 5.09 -35.66 29.09
N ARG A 42 5.44 -35.60 30.38
CA ARG A 42 5.73 -34.31 31.05
C ARG A 42 7.02 -33.70 30.53
N VAL A 43 8.09 -34.49 30.44
CA VAL A 43 9.41 -34.02 29.95
C VAL A 43 9.34 -33.55 28.50
N VAL A 44 8.63 -34.28 27.62
CA VAL A 44 8.47 -33.88 26.22
C VAL A 44 7.66 -32.58 26.11
N ARG A 45 6.60 -32.41 26.91
CA ARG A 45 5.81 -31.17 26.93
C ARG A 45 6.61 -29.96 27.42
N THR A 46 7.37 -30.08 28.51
CA THR A 46 8.19 -28.98 29.01
C THR A 46 9.33 -28.65 28.05
N ALA A 47 9.95 -29.63 27.40
CA ALA A 47 10.97 -29.39 26.39
C ALA A 47 10.41 -28.67 25.16
N LEU A 48 9.25 -29.10 24.64
CA LEU A 48 8.57 -28.43 23.52
C LEU A 48 8.15 -27.01 23.88
N PHE A 49 7.65 -26.79 25.10
CA PHE A 49 7.23 -25.47 25.56
C PHE A 49 8.43 -24.52 25.72
N ALA A 50 9.52 -24.99 26.32
CA ALA A 50 10.76 -24.21 26.41
C ALA A 50 11.32 -23.87 25.02
N CYS A 51 11.23 -24.80 24.07
CA CYS A 51 11.69 -24.54 22.71
C CYS A 51 10.79 -23.57 21.94
N LEU A 52 9.47 -23.64 22.13
CA LEU A 52 8.53 -22.66 21.59
C LEU A 52 8.84 -21.26 22.13
N ILE A 53 9.16 -21.13 23.42
CA ILE A 53 9.56 -19.86 24.03
C ILE A 53 10.87 -19.34 23.42
N ILE A 54 11.87 -20.20 23.20
CA ILE A 54 13.15 -19.79 22.59
C ILE A 54 12.95 -19.36 21.13
N LEU A 55 12.13 -20.08 20.36
CA LEU A 55 11.73 -19.68 19.01
C LEU A 55 10.98 -18.34 19.04
N CYS A 56 10.01 -18.16 19.93
CA CYS A 56 9.34 -16.89 20.10
C CYS A 56 10.35 -15.78 20.47
N ALA A 57 11.29 -16.00 21.38
CA ALA A 57 12.25 -14.99 21.81
C ALA A 57 13.29 -14.62 20.74
N LEU A 58 13.71 -15.57 19.90
CA LEU A 58 14.66 -15.32 18.81
C LEU A 58 14.00 -14.65 17.59
N PHE A 59 12.70 -14.87 17.38
CA PHE A 59 12.01 -14.44 16.17
C PHE A 59 11.00 -13.28 16.39
N LEU A 60 10.40 -13.12 17.58
CA LEU A 60 9.53 -11.96 17.87
C LEU A 60 10.25 -10.61 17.71
N PRO A 61 11.51 -10.43 18.18
CA PRO A 61 12.18 -9.15 18.02
C PRO A 61 12.37 -8.79 16.54
N ARG A 62 12.60 -9.78 15.67
CA ARG A 62 12.79 -9.56 14.22
C ARG A 62 11.48 -9.35 13.46
N TYR A 63 10.39 -9.96 13.92
CA TYR A 63 9.06 -9.70 13.36
C TYR A 63 8.53 -8.32 13.79
N LEU A 64 8.83 -7.90 15.02
CA LEU A 64 8.45 -6.59 15.55
C LEU A 64 9.35 -5.45 15.08
N ASP A 65 10.62 -5.71 14.72
CA ASP A 65 11.50 -4.70 14.09
C ASP A 65 11.10 -4.39 12.64
N HIS A 66 10.38 -5.29 11.97
CA HIS A 66 9.84 -5.00 10.64
C HIS A 66 8.77 -3.90 10.67
N ASP A 67 8.05 -3.74 11.78
CA ASP A 67 7.04 -2.69 11.96
C ASP A 67 7.59 -1.40 12.60
N ARG A 68 8.72 -1.46 13.32
CA ARG A 68 9.21 -0.32 14.11
C ARG A 68 10.07 0.68 13.35
N SER A 69 10.33 0.45 12.06
CA SER A 69 11.04 1.40 11.19
C SER A 69 10.13 2.36 10.42
N ALA A 70 8.82 2.41 10.72
CA ALA A 70 7.86 3.34 10.11
C ALA A 70 8.01 4.83 10.56
N GLY A 71 9.12 5.20 11.20
CA GLY A 71 9.35 6.53 11.80
C GLY A 71 10.48 7.36 11.18
N ARG A 72 11.12 6.93 10.09
CA ARG A 72 12.14 7.73 9.39
C ARG A 72 11.85 7.75 7.90
N THR A 73 11.91 8.95 7.32
CA THR A 73 12.11 9.26 5.89
C THR A 73 11.94 8.07 4.96
N GLY A 74 10.85 8.09 4.18
CA GLY A 74 10.45 6.97 3.31
C GLY A 74 11.64 6.30 2.62
N PRO A 75 11.62 4.96 2.49
CA PRO A 75 12.74 4.23 1.91
C PRO A 75 13.10 4.83 0.56
N PRO A 76 14.40 4.85 0.19
CA PRO A 76 14.79 5.28 -1.14
C PRO A 76 13.96 4.48 -2.16
N VAL A 77 13.30 5.20 -3.06
CA VAL A 77 12.53 4.61 -4.17
C VAL A 77 13.41 3.54 -4.79
N SER A 78 12.93 2.29 -4.79
CA SER A 78 13.74 1.21 -5.35
C SER A 78 14.03 1.53 -6.82
N PRO A 79 15.19 1.12 -7.37
CA PRO A 79 15.54 1.42 -8.77
C PRO A 79 14.42 1.01 -9.75
N ILE A 80 13.76 -0.11 -9.47
CA ILE A 80 12.61 -0.62 -10.22
C ILE A 80 11.42 0.36 -10.17
N GLU A 81 11.09 0.91 -9.00
CA GLU A 81 10.01 1.90 -8.88
C GLU A 81 10.35 3.21 -9.62
N ALA A 82 11.60 3.68 -9.55
CA ALA A 82 12.03 4.88 -10.25
C ALA A 82 11.95 4.71 -11.78
N ASP A 83 12.34 3.54 -12.29
CA ASP A 83 12.25 3.20 -13.70
C ASP A 83 10.78 3.13 -14.16
N HIS A 84 9.88 2.54 -13.36
CA HIS A 84 8.45 2.49 -13.68
C HIS A 84 7.82 3.89 -13.79
N VAL A 85 8.16 4.81 -12.88
CA VAL A 85 7.66 6.20 -12.93
C VAL A 85 8.21 6.93 -14.15
N ALA A 86 9.48 6.73 -14.50
CA ALA A 86 10.09 7.34 -15.68
C ALA A 86 9.44 6.85 -16.97
N VAL A 87 9.19 5.55 -17.10
CA VAL A 87 8.50 4.97 -18.26
C VAL A 87 7.06 5.49 -18.34
N LEU A 88 6.32 5.53 -17.22
CA LEU A 88 4.97 6.10 -17.19
C LEU A 88 4.95 7.57 -17.63
N ARG A 89 5.92 8.37 -17.17
CA ARG A 89 6.05 9.77 -17.60
C ARG A 89 6.30 9.87 -19.11
N GLY A 90 7.16 9.00 -19.65
CA GLY A 90 7.38 8.90 -21.10
C GLY A 90 6.10 8.59 -21.87
N LEU A 91 5.37 7.55 -21.45
CA LEU A 91 4.09 7.17 -22.07
C LEU A 91 3.04 8.27 -21.95
N HIS A 92 2.98 8.99 -20.83
CA HIS A 92 2.09 10.13 -20.67
C HIS A 92 2.45 11.26 -21.64
N ASN A 93 3.72 11.61 -21.78
CA ASN A 93 4.17 12.62 -22.72
C ASN A 93 3.87 12.23 -24.17
N GLU A 94 4.08 10.96 -24.53
CA GLU A 94 3.68 10.43 -25.84
C GLU A 94 2.16 10.56 -26.07
N LEU A 95 1.34 10.25 -25.05
CA LEU A 95 -0.11 10.40 -25.15
C LEU A 95 -0.54 11.85 -25.42
N GLN A 96 0.14 12.84 -24.84
CA GLN A 96 -0.13 14.25 -25.12
C GLN A 96 0.08 14.60 -26.60
N THR A 97 0.96 13.89 -27.31
CA THR A 97 1.13 14.06 -28.77
C THR A 97 0.01 13.40 -29.58
N PHE A 98 -0.58 12.32 -29.06
CA PHE A 98 -1.65 11.59 -29.75
C PHE A 98 -3.01 12.29 -29.64
N ARG A 99 -3.22 13.05 -28.56
CA ARG A 99 -4.47 13.74 -28.22
C ARG A 99 -5.10 14.54 -29.36
N HIS A 100 -4.28 15.13 -30.22
CA HIS A 100 -4.72 15.95 -31.35
C HIS A 100 -4.36 15.34 -32.71
N ASP A 101 -3.95 14.08 -32.73
CA ASP A 101 -3.49 13.39 -33.93
C ASP A 101 -4.69 12.79 -34.70
N PRO A 102 -5.01 13.26 -35.91
CA PRO A 102 -6.15 12.76 -36.67
C PRO A 102 -6.09 11.25 -36.95
N GLU A 103 -4.89 10.71 -37.07
CA GLU A 103 -4.69 9.27 -37.27
C GLU A 103 -5.12 8.51 -36.02
N PHE A 104 -4.75 9.00 -34.83
CA PHE A 104 -5.11 8.38 -33.56
C PHE A 104 -6.64 8.30 -33.37
N HIS A 105 -7.35 9.40 -33.65
CA HIS A 105 -8.82 9.39 -33.58
C HIS A 105 -9.47 8.44 -34.58
N ARG A 106 -8.84 8.23 -35.75
CA ARG A 106 -9.36 7.36 -36.81
C ARG A 106 -9.12 5.88 -36.53
N VAL A 107 -7.92 5.50 -36.08
CA VAL A 107 -7.51 4.09 -36.00
C VAL A 107 -7.37 3.55 -34.58
N GLY A 108 -7.15 4.42 -33.60
CA GLY A 108 -7.00 4.03 -32.20
C GLY A 108 -5.83 3.08 -31.95
N PHE A 109 -6.07 2.10 -31.07
CA PHE A 109 -5.06 1.11 -30.65
C PHE A 109 -5.11 -0.21 -31.42
N ASP A 110 -6.12 -0.41 -32.25
CA ASP A 110 -6.42 -1.70 -32.88
C ASP A 110 -5.72 -1.87 -34.25
N ALA A 111 -5.07 -0.81 -34.75
CA ALA A 111 -4.28 -0.85 -35.97
C ALA A 111 -2.77 -1.04 -35.71
N CYS A 112 -2.09 -1.59 -36.72
CA CYS A 112 -0.62 -1.59 -36.84
C CYS A 112 -0.06 -0.16 -36.60
N CYS A 113 1.16 -0.06 -36.03
CA CYS A 113 1.97 1.15 -35.76
C CYS A 113 2.06 1.59 -34.28
N ARG A 114 2.59 2.82 -34.08
CA ARG A 114 2.99 3.45 -32.81
C ARG A 114 1.95 3.43 -31.69
N PHE A 115 0.65 3.46 -31.99
CA PHE A 115 -0.41 3.48 -30.97
C PHE A 115 -0.61 2.11 -30.33
N SER A 116 -0.58 1.04 -31.13
CA SER A 116 -0.54 -0.34 -30.63
C SER A 116 0.72 -0.57 -29.81
N ASP A 117 1.89 -0.12 -30.29
CA ASP A 117 3.16 -0.24 -29.55
C ASP A 117 3.15 0.53 -28.22
N TRP A 118 2.52 1.70 -28.19
CA TRP A 118 2.30 2.46 -26.96
C TRP A 118 1.42 1.68 -25.98
N LYS A 119 0.29 1.13 -26.44
CA LYS A 119 -0.62 0.34 -25.59
C LYS A 119 0.09 -0.91 -25.05
N GLN A 120 0.85 -1.63 -25.87
CA GLN A 120 1.61 -2.79 -25.43
C GLN A 120 2.68 -2.44 -24.38
N ARG A 121 3.37 -1.29 -24.53
CA ARG A 121 4.32 -0.81 -23.52
C ARG A 121 3.62 -0.47 -22.20
N LEU A 122 2.41 0.07 -22.28
CA LEU A 122 1.58 0.36 -21.10
C LEU A 122 1.07 -0.93 -20.42
N ASP A 123 0.63 -1.92 -21.20
CA ASP A 123 0.13 -3.19 -20.68
C ASP A 123 1.24 -3.97 -19.94
N ARG A 124 2.48 -3.95 -20.45
CA ARG A 124 3.65 -4.55 -19.78
C ARG A 124 3.94 -3.95 -18.40
N LEU A 125 3.56 -2.69 -18.17
CA LEU A 125 3.66 -2.06 -16.84
C LEU A 125 2.60 -2.62 -15.87
N GLY A 126 1.42 -2.98 -16.38
CA GLY A 126 0.34 -3.58 -15.61
C GLY A 126 0.63 -5.02 -15.16
N ASP A 127 1.42 -5.76 -15.93
CA ASP A 127 1.78 -7.16 -15.66
C ASP A 127 2.97 -7.35 -14.69
N GLY A 128 3.64 -6.26 -14.27
CA GLY A 128 4.85 -6.29 -13.45
C GLY A 128 4.66 -6.02 -11.95
N ASN A 129 5.72 -6.21 -11.15
CA ASN A 129 5.80 -5.93 -9.70
C ASN A 129 5.66 -4.43 -9.32
N GLY A 130 5.18 -3.56 -10.21
CA GLY A 130 5.09 -2.11 -10.05
C GLY A 130 3.96 -1.61 -9.13
N SER A 131 3.19 -2.51 -8.51
CA SER A 131 2.00 -2.17 -7.72
C SER A 131 2.28 -1.14 -6.61
N ARG A 132 3.44 -1.23 -5.96
CA ARG A 132 3.87 -0.28 -4.92
C ARG A 132 4.23 1.10 -5.49
N ALA A 133 4.85 1.16 -6.67
CA ALA A 133 5.11 2.43 -7.36
C ALA A 133 3.78 3.17 -7.65
N TYR A 134 2.81 2.45 -8.23
CA TYR A 134 1.51 3.03 -8.61
C TYR A 134 0.69 3.49 -7.41
N GLN A 135 0.79 2.78 -6.27
CA GLN A 135 0.17 3.24 -5.01
C GLN A 135 0.70 4.59 -4.54
N SER A 136 1.99 4.89 -4.77
CA SER A 136 2.56 6.19 -4.39
C SER A 136 2.20 7.31 -5.37
N LEU A 137 1.96 6.98 -6.64
CA LEU A 137 1.50 7.93 -7.66
C LEU A 137 0.00 8.26 -7.52
N GLY A 138 -0.80 7.36 -6.97
CA GLY A 138 -2.24 7.55 -6.81
C GLY A 138 -3.09 7.24 -8.05
N PHE A 139 -2.47 6.65 -9.08
CA PHE A 139 -3.11 6.14 -10.27
C PHE A 139 -2.32 4.93 -10.81
N VAL A 140 -2.94 4.11 -11.64
CA VAL A 140 -2.37 2.90 -12.25
C VAL A 140 -2.20 3.08 -13.77
N PRO A 141 -1.36 2.28 -14.44
CA PRO A 141 -1.20 2.33 -15.91
C PRO A 141 -2.53 2.31 -16.68
N ARG A 142 -3.54 1.59 -16.18
CA ARG A 142 -4.88 1.53 -16.78
C ARG A 142 -5.63 2.87 -16.78
N ASP A 143 -5.33 3.77 -15.83
CA ASP A 143 -5.92 5.11 -15.82
C ASP A 143 -5.42 5.92 -17.02
N LEU A 144 -4.15 5.76 -17.40
CA LEU A 144 -3.58 6.38 -18.60
C LEU A 144 -4.23 5.82 -19.89
N LEU A 145 -4.50 4.52 -19.95
CA LEU A 145 -5.25 3.92 -21.06
C LEU A 145 -6.68 4.46 -21.13
N THR A 146 -7.31 4.69 -19.98
CA THR A 146 -8.67 5.24 -19.91
C THR A 146 -8.70 6.68 -20.44
N LEU A 147 -7.73 7.51 -20.04
CA LEU A 147 -7.59 8.87 -20.57
C LEU A 147 -7.37 8.85 -22.09
N ALA A 148 -6.54 7.93 -22.57
CA ALA A 148 -6.27 7.81 -24.00
C ALA A 148 -7.50 7.38 -24.81
N ASN A 149 -8.37 6.54 -24.24
CA ASN A 149 -9.65 6.19 -24.86
C ASN A 149 -10.61 7.39 -24.93
N HIS A 150 -10.63 8.26 -23.91
CA HIS A 150 -11.41 9.50 -23.96
C HIS A 150 -10.93 10.44 -25.07
N TYR A 151 -9.61 10.61 -25.21
CA TYR A 151 -9.03 11.39 -26.31
C TYR A 151 -9.41 10.79 -27.66
N ARG A 152 -9.28 9.46 -27.82
CA ARG A 152 -9.66 8.77 -29.06
C ARG A 152 -11.14 8.99 -29.41
N ALA A 153 -12.03 8.88 -28.41
CA ALA A 153 -13.47 9.08 -28.58
C ALA A 153 -13.85 10.53 -28.91
N GLY A 154 -12.96 11.50 -28.66
CA GLY A 154 -13.22 12.91 -28.91
C GLY A 154 -14.11 13.54 -27.85
N ASP A 155 -14.08 13.03 -26.61
CA ASP A 155 -14.97 13.46 -25.51
C ASP A 155 -14.80 14.92 -25.07
N GLY A 156 -13.89 15.67 -25.69
CA GLY A 156 -13.59 17.06 -25.36
C GLY A 156 -12.69 17.14 -24.14
N ASP A 157 -11.61 17.88 -24.30
CA ASP A 157 -10.56 18.07 -23.29
C ASP A 157 -11.07 18.60 -21.95
N GLU A 158 -12.12 19.40 -22.00
CA GLU A 158 -12.73 20.06 -20.86
C GLU A 158 -13.91 19.28 -20.26
N ALA A 159 -14.23 18.10 -20.80
CA ALA A 159 -15.24 17.25 -20.20
C ALA A 159 -14.81 16.83 -18.79
N ALA A 160 -15.73 16.93 -17.84
CA ALA A 160 -15.48 16.64 -16.42
C ALA A 160 -14.70 15.32 -16.18
N PRO A 161 -15.06 14.17 -16.78
CA PRO A 161 -14.29 12.93 -16.58
C PRO A 161 -12.86 13.00 -17.13
N VAL A 162 -12.65 13.64 -18.28
CA VAL A 162 -11.34 13.79 -18.92
C VAL A 162 -10.44 14.68 -18.07
N ARG A 163 -10.95 15.85 -17.66
CA ARG A 163 -10.22 16.80 -16.83
C ARG A 163 -9.85 16.21 -15.48
N ALA A 164 -10.76 15.51 -14.82
CA ALA A 164 -10.51 14.87 -13.52
C ALA A 164 -9.38 13.82 -13.62
N LEU A 165 -9.43 12.99 -14.67
CA LEU A 165 -8.44 11.93 -14.88
C LEU A 165 -7.06 12.48 -15.27
N ALA A 166 -7.02 13.48 -16.15
CA ALA A 166 -5.79 14.18 -16.51
C ALA A 166 -5.14 14.84 -15.28
N THR A 167 -5.93 15.54 -14.46
CA THR A 167 -5.44 16.18 -13.23
C THR A 167 -4.86 15.16 -12.25
N LEU A 168 -5.50 13.99 -12.11
CA LEU A 168 -5.01 12.92 -11.25
C LEU A 168 -3.65 12.39 -11.73
N ILE A 169 -3.51 12.12 -13.03
CA ILE A 169 -2.29 11.61 -13.64
C ILE A 169 -1.14 12.63 -13.54
N ASP A 170 -1.42 13.90 -13.85
CA ASP A 170 -0.45 14.99 -13.74
C ASP A 170 0.04 15.17 -12.30
N ALA A 171 -0.88 15.16 -11.33
CA ALA A 171 -0.53 15.24 -9.91
C ALA A 171 0.37 14.07 -9.49
N GLY A 172 0.08 12.85 -9.94
CA GLY A 172 0.90 11.68 -9.67
C GLY A 172 2.30 11.77 -10.29
N LEU A 173 2.42 12.26 -11.52
CA LEU A 173 3.68 12.34 -12.27
C LEU A 173 4.56 13.56 -11.94
N SER A 174 3.99 14.61 -11.35
CA SER A 174 4.68 15.84 -10.95
C SER A 174 5.80 15.58 -9.91
N SER A 175 6.67 16.56 -9.64
CA SER A 175 7.58 16.53 -8.48
C SER A 175 6.80 16.70 -7.18
N SER A 176 7.24 16.05 -6.09
CA SER A 176 6.53 16.11 -4.80
C SER A 176 6.19 17.55 -4.44
N PRO A 177 4.93 17.86 -4.06
CA PRO A 177 4.52 19.22 -3.78
C PRO A 177 5.39 19.78 -2.63
N VAL A 178 5.84 21.03 -2.80
CA VAL A 178 6.56 21.74 -1.74
C VAL A 178 5.53 22.15 -0.70
N LEU A 179 5.55 21.50 0.47
CA LEU A 179 4.66 21.82 1.57
C LEU A 179 5.10 23.10 2.26
N GLU A 180 4.20 24.02 2.54
CA GLU A 180 4.45 25.15 3.45
C GLU A 180 4.31 24.71 4.92
N SER A 181 4.73 25.57 5.85
CA SER A 181 4.54 25.32 7.29
C SER A 181 3.04 25.18 7.62
N GLY A 182 2.65 24.12 8.33
CA GLY A 182 1.24 23.86 8.64
C GLY A 182 0.42 23.28 7.48
N GLN A 183 1.10 22.81 6.43
CA GLN A 183 0.51 21.97 5.40
C GLN A 183 0.90 20.52 5.60
N GLY A 184 0.08 19.63 5.06
CA GLY A 184 0.36 18.22 4.94
C GLY A 184 0.08 17.67 3.55
N MET A 185 0.59 16.48 3.31
CA MET A 185 0.39 15.72 2.09
C MET A 185 -0.20 14.36 2.40
N VAL A 186 -1.24 13.98 1.65
CA VAL A 186 -1.79 12.63 1.70
C VAL A 186 -0.76 11.64 1.15
N ARG A 187 -0.39 10.63 1.94
CA ARG A 187 0.64 9.63 1.57
C ARG A 187 0.11 8.55 0.66
N GLN A 188 -1.10 8.09 0.98
CA GLN A 188 -1.73 6.92 0.38
C GLN A 188 -3.20 7.23 0.18
N GLN A 189 -3.78 6.67 -0.88
CA GLN A 189 -5.20 6.79 -1.11
C GLN A 189 -5.96 6.31 0.13
N GLY A 190 -6.96 7.09 0.52
CA GLY A 190 -7.75 6.78 1.70
C GLY A 190 -9.02 7.62 1.75
N TYR A 191 -9.98 7.14 2.54
CA TYR A 191 -11.18 7.90 2.81
C TYR A 191 -10.89 8.97 3.86
N ALA A 192 -11.37 10.18 3.59
CA ALA A 192 -11.45 11.26 4.55
C ALA A 192 -12.93 11.63 4.74
N CYS A 193 -13.37 11.76 5.98
CA CYS A 193 -14.79 11.94 6.31
C CYS A 193 -15.00 13.20 7.14
N VAL A 194 -16.16 13.85 7.00
CA VAL A 194 -16.52 15.05 7.77
C VAL A 194 -16.56 14.82 9.29
N ASN A 195 -16.63 13.55 9.70
CA ASN A 195 -16.76 13.12 11.08
C ASN A 195 -15.82 11.91 11.35
N PRO A 196 -15.04 11.91 12.45
CA PRO A 196 -14.08 10.84 12.75
C PRO A 196 -14.76 9.52 13.21
N GLU A 197 -15.98 9.57 13.74
CA GLU A 197 -16.78 8.38 14.03
C GLU A 197 -17.17 7.60 12.76
N LEU A 198 -17.29 8.25 11.60
CA LEU A 198 -17.49 7.54 10.32
C LEU A 198 -16.27 6.69 9.95
N LEU A 199 -15.07 7.25 10.10
CA LEU A 199 -13.82 6.51 9.89
C LEU A 199 -13.67 5.36 10.90
N ARG A 200 -14.04 5.60 12.16
CA ARG A 200 -14.04 4.55 13.19
C ARG A 200 -14.96 3.40 12.81
N ARG A 201 -16.19 3.69 12.38
CA ARG A 201 -17.15 2.66 11.93
C ARG A 201 -16.64 1.91 10.71
N TYR A 202 -16.04 2.61 9.75
CA TYR A 202 -15.45 2.00 8.57
C TYR A 202 -14.32 1.02 8.93
N HIS A 203 -13.35 1.45 9.76
CA HIS A 203 -12.27 0.57 10.21
C HIS A 203 -12.77 -0.60 11.06
N ALA A 204 -13.73 -0.38 11.95
CA ALA A 204 -14.33 -1.46 12.72
C ALA A 204 -15.08 -2.48 11.84
N ALA A 205 -15.80 -2.03 10.80
CA ALA A 205 -16.45 -2.91 9.85
C ALA A 205 -15.42 -3.74 9.04
N LEU A 206 -14.30 -3.14 8.64
CA LEU A 206 -13.19 -3.87 8.02
C LEU A 206 -12.56 -4.89 8.96
N GLY A 207 -12.30 -4.53 10.22
CA GLY A 207 -11.77 -5.43 11.25
C GLY A 207 -12.69 -6.62 11.55
N MET A 208 -14.00 -6.44 11.37
CA MET A 208 -15.01 -7.51 11.50
C MET A 208 -15.30 -8.26 10.19
N HIS A 209 -14.54 -8.03 9.12
CA HIS A 209 -14.77 -8.60 7.79
C HIS A 209 -16.16 -8.28 7.19
N GLN A 210 -16.81 -7.21 7.65
CA GLN A 210 -18.11 -6.75 7.18
C GLN A 210 -17.94 -5.80 5.98
N HIS A 211 -17.42 -6.32 4.86
CA HIS A 211 -17.08 -5.52 3.68
C HIS A 211 -18.27 -4.74 3.10
N ALA A 212 -19.49 -5.29 3.16
CA ALA A 212 -20.69 -4.62 2.71
C ALA A 212 -21.04 -3.39 3.58
N GLU A 213 -20.90 -3.50 4.91
CA GLU A 213 -21.11 -2.36 5.82
C GLU A 213 -20.01 -1.31 5.66
N ALA A 214 -18.75 -1.76 5.56
CA ALA A 214 -17.62 -0.88 5.29
C ALA A 214 -17.87 -0.06 4.02
N GLY A 215 -18.31 -0.71 2.92
CA GLY A 215 -18.72 -0.07 1.68
C GLY A 215 -19.82 0.97 1.87
N ARG A 216 -20.92 0.62 2.54
CA ARG A 216 -22.04 1.55 2.79
C ARG A 216 -21.62 2.82 3.51
N ILE A 217 -20.71 2.72 4.49
CA ILE A 217 -20.25 3.87 5.28
C ILE A 217 -19.50 4.88 4.39
N ILE A 218 -18.59 4.40 3.54
CA ILE A 218 -17.74 5.26 2.70
C ILE A 218 -18.44 5.75 1.43
N THR A 219 -19.45 5.02 0.93
CA THR A 219 -20.28 5.47 -0.20
C THR A 219 -21.39 6.43 0.24
N GLY A 220 -21.65 6.53 1.54
CA GLY A 220 -22.64 7.44 2.10
C GLY A 220 -22.19 8.92 2.04
N PRO A 221 -23.12 9.86 2.28
CA PRO A 221 -22.77 11.27 2.34
C PRO A 221 -21.78 11.53 3.48
N GLY A 222 -20.74 12.33 3.19
CA GLY A 222 -19.82 12.82 4.21
C GLY A 222 -18.44 12.15 4.22
N CYS A 223 -18.20 11.12 3.40
CA CYS A 223 -16.84 10.65 3.11
C CYS A 223 -16.46 10.97 1.67
N ARG A 224 -15.17 11.15 1.42
CA ARG A 224 -14.59 11.27 0.08
C ARG A 224 -13.24 10.60 0.04
N ILE A 225 -12.83 10.18 -1.15
CA ILE A 225 -11.47 9.68 -1.36
C ILE A 225 -10.55 10.89 -1.48
N LEU A 226 -9.46 10.88 -0.71
CA LEU A 226 -8.30 11.73 -0.98
C LEU A 226 -7.22 10.89 -1.65
N HIS A 227 -6.69 11.41 -2.74
CA HIS A 227 -5.65 10.73 -3.50
C HIS A 227 -4.28 10.99 -2.88
N PRO A 228 -3.29 10.12 -3.11
CA PRO A 228 -1.90 10.43 -2.80
C PRO A 228 -1.51 11.80 -3.35
N ARG A 229 -0.63 12.47 -2.62
CA ARG A 229 -0.07 13.77 -2.98
C ARG A 229 -1.04 14.95 -2.96
N THR A 230 -2.31 14.73 -2.59
CA THR A 230 -3.24 15.83 -2.26
C THR A 230 -2.65 16.64 -1.12
N VAL A 231 -2.49 17.95 -1.35
CA VAL A 231 -2.07 18.92 -0.32
C VAL A 231 -3.28 19.31 0.51
N VAL A 232 -3.10 19.34 1.81
CA VAL A 232 -4.11 19.75 2.79
C VAL A 232 -3.50 20.73 3.78
N SER A 233 -4.31 21.60 4.36
CA SER A 233 -3.90 22.46 5.48
C SER A 233 -4.27 21.80 6.81
N GLY A 234 -3.39 21.89 7.82
CA GLY A 234 -3.59 21.28 9.13
C GLY A 234 -2.30 20.69 9.73
N PRO A 235 -2.41 19.94 10.83
CA PRO A 235 -3.66 19.48 11.44
C PRO A 235 -4.41 20.63 12.14
N LEU A 236 -5.71 20.73 11.91
CA LEU A 236 -6.60 21.70 12.57
C LEU A 236 -7.05 21.23 13.96
N ASP A 237 -7.26 19.92 14.10
CA ASP A 237 -7.58 19.21 15.34
C ASP A 237 -7.03 17.77 15.23
N SER A 238 -6.85 17.09 16.36
CA SER A 238 -6.37 15.71 16.42
C SER A 238 -7.11 14.93 17.50
N ARG A 239 -7.63 13.75 17.16
CA ARG A 239 -8.43 12.94 18.08
C ARG A 239 -7.97 11.49 18.10
N HIS A 240 -7.73 10.98 19.30
CA HIS A 240 -7.64 9.56 19.54
C HIS A 240 -9.02 8.97 19.67
N VAL A 241 -9.32 8.00 18.82
CA VAL A 241 -10.59 7.31 18.80
C VAL A 241 -10.32 5.84 19.07
N LEU A 242 -11.02 5.29 20.07
CA LEU A 242 -10.90 3.90 20.43
C LEU A 242 -11.58 3.04 19.36
N VAL A 243 -10.80 2.25 18.64
CA VAL A 243 -11.31 1.21 17.75
C VAL A 243 -11.38 -0.07 18.58
N SER A 244 -12.61 -0.55 18.83
CA SER A 244 -12.82 -1.82 19.50
C SER A 244 -13.01 -2.89 18.43
N ASP A 245 -11.95 -3.63 18.14
CA ASP A 245 -12.05 -4.85 17.34
C ASP A 245 -12.45 -6.01 18.26
N PRO A 246 -13.45 -6.83 17.89
CA PRO A 246 -13.79 -8.03 18.64
C PRO A 246 -12.57 -8.96 18.70
N GLY A 247 -12.00 -9.17 19.89
CA GLY A 247 -10.87 -10.07 20.10
C GLY A 247 -9.47 -9.43 20.07
N MET A 248 -9.35 -8.12 19.81
CA MET A 248 -8.07 -7.40 19.98
C MET A 248 -8.09 -6.43 21.16
N ARG A 249 -6.91 -6.12 21.71
CA ARG A 249 -6.75 -5.00 22.66
C ARG A 249 -7.21 -3.72 21.98
N LYS A 250 -7.97 -2.87 22.67
CA LYS A 250 -8.40 -1.54 22.20
C LYS A 250 -7.17 -0.81 21.63
N ALA A 251 -7.09 -0.69 20.32
CA ALA A 251 -6.09 0.13 19.65
C ALA A 251 -6.70 1.52 19.45
N GLY A 252 -6.03 2.56 19.96
CA GLY A 252 -6.42 3.92 19.65
C GLY A 252 -5.98 4.25 18.23
N ALA A 253 -6.92 4.63 17.35
CA ALA A 253 -6.59 5.24 16.07
C ALA A 253 -6.48 6.75 16.26
N LEU A 254 -5.42 7.36 15.74
CA LEU A 254 -5.27 8.81 15.69
C LEU A 254 -5.81 9.33 14.37
N TYR A 255 -6.76 10.26 14.44
CA TYR A 255 -7.28 10.98 13.28
C TYR A 255 -6.91 12.46 13.37
N HIS A 256 -6.61 13.06 12.22
CA HIS A 256 -6.37 14.49 12.09
C HIS A 256 -7.49 15.13 11.29
N GLN A 257 -7.92 16.32 11.72
CA GLN A 257 -8.77 17.19 10.93
C GLN A 257 -7.90 18.05 10.02
N VAL A 258 -8.25 18.12 8.74
CA VAL A 258 -7.55 18.93 7.74
C VAL A 258 -8.56 19.68 6.88
N ARG A 259 -8.07 20.71 6.19
CA ARG A 259 -8.84 21.43 5.17
C ARG A 259 -8.23 21.20 3.79
N THR A 260 -9.05 20.74 2.86
CA THR A 260 -8.68 20.54 1.45
C THR A 260 -8.63 21.86 0.68
N ASP A 261 -8.07 21.83 -0.52
CA ASP A 261 -8.07 22.92 -1.51
C ASP A 261 -9.46 23.51 -1.79
N SER A 262 -10.48 22.65 -1.86
CA SER A 262 -11.90 23.01 -2.00
C SER A 262 -12.52 23.64 -0.75
N GLY A 263 -11.74 23.83 0.31
CA GLY A 263 -12.20 24.39 1.59
C GLY A 263 -12.94 23.40 2.48
N ALA A 264 -13.11 22.15 2.07
CA ALA A 264 -13.79 21.13 2.87
C ALA A 264 -12.95 20.72 4.08
N ILE A 265 -13.60 20.60 5.23
CA ILE A 265 -12.98 20.15 6.47
C ILE A 265 -13.29 18.68 6.68
N LEU A 266 -12.25 17.85 6.76
CA LEU A 266 -12.35 16.40 6.79
C LEU A 266 -11.38 15.82 7.81
N TRP A 267 -11.73 14.66 8.34
CA TRP A 267 -10.90 13.82 9.17
C TRP A 267 -10.25 12.74 8.32
N LEU A 268 -8.98 12.45 8.56
CA LEU A 268 -8.26 11.32 7.98
C LEU A 268 -7.35 10.68 9.02
N SER A 269 -7.02 9.41 8.77
CA SER A 269 -6.15 8.63 9.66
C SER A 269 -4.70 9.13 9.60
N HIS A 270 -4.03 9.12 10.75
CA HIS A 270 -2.65 9.62 10.89
C HIS A 270 -1.67 8.97 9.91
N ASP A 271 -1.80 7.66 9.66
CA ASP A 271 -0.99 6.91 8.69
C ASP A 271 -1.15 7.40 7.23
N ARG A 272 -2.21 8.17 6.95
CA ARG A 272 -2.54 8.66 5.60
C ARG A 272 -1.99 10.04 5.29
N VAL A 273 -1.39 10.75 6.24
CA VAL A 273 -0.92 12.12 6.04
C VAL A 273 0.45 12.37 6.67
N VAL A 274 1.28 13.18 6.02
CA VAL A 274 2.51 13.74 6.59
C VAL A 274 2.37 15.25 6.63
N PHE A 275 2.60 15.84 7.79
CA PHE A 275 2.63 17.29 7.97
C PHE A 275 4.06 17.82 7.97
N ARG A 276 4.22 19.08 7.56
CA ARG A 276 5.47 19.85 7.66
C ARG A 276 5.41 20.82 8.84
#